data_AF-A0A095A5G8-F1
#
_entry.id   AF-A0A095A5G8-F1
#
_cell.length_a   1.000
_cell.length_b   1.000
_cell.length_c   1.000
_cell.angle_alpha   90.00
_cell.angle_beta   90.00
_cell.angle_gamma   90.00
#
_symmetry.space_group_name_H-M   'P 1'
#
loop_
_entity.id
_entity.type
_entity.pdbx_description
1 polymer ?
#
loop_
_entity_poly.entity_id
_entity_poly.type
_entity_poly.pdbx_seq_one_letter_code
_entity_poly.pdbx_strand_id
1 'polypeptide(L)'
;VRSEEHELPTHRLFDYKESVYHSDFQSSLPNDDLFVPITDLVIWVDPLDGTQEYTEGLNEYVSVMICIVLHDHPIAGIIHQPFLNKTYWGWGSYALSSDLQMAVNSRPVHSLKNDLSITYSRSHLNESLIKDLTKLVYPKPVHFIPAGGAGFKAISLIKGDADVYIHPSTTRRWDVCAPQAILESVGGRLTGLHGSPLGFGSKSSPGIQSEMGLFAAADRVLYDRWNTKIYDFFKT
;
A
#
# COMPACT_ATOMS: atom_id res chain seq x y z
N VAL A 1 5.19 -12.16 -17.66
CA VAL A 1 3.97 -11.67 -18.34
C VAL A 1 3.92 -10.17 -18.10
N ARG A 2 4.05 -9.33 -19.14
CA ARG A 2 4.01 -7.87 -18.98
C ARG A 2 2.53 -7.48 -18.89
N SER A 3 2.15 -6.67 -17.90
CA SER A 3 0.82 -6.06 -17.80
C SER A 3 0.63 -5.16 -19.03
N GLU A 4 -0.21 -5.58 -19.98
CA GLU A 4 -0.57 -4.78 -21.14
C GLU A 4 -1.76 -3.89 -20.78
N GLU A 5 -1.64 -2.59 -21.08
CA GLU A 5 -2.72 -1.61 -20.97
C GLU A 5 -3.71 -1.86 -22.11
N HIS A 6 -4.98 -2.15 -21.78
CA HIS A 6 -6.06 -2.26 -22.76
C HIS A 6 -7.07 -1.13 -22.52
N GLU A 7 -7.40 -0.37 -23.57
CA GLU A 7 -8.58 0.50 -23.55
C GLU A 7 -9.84 -0.38 -23.49
N LEU A 8 -10.60 -0.27 -22.39
CA LEU A 8 -11.87 -0.99 -22.22
C LEU A 8 -12.99 -0.34 -23.06
N PRO A 9 -13.98 -1.13 -23.52
CA PRO A 9 -15.16 -0.57 -24.17
C PRO A 9 -15.98 0.31 -23.20
N THR A 10 -16.67 1.30 -23.75
CA THR A 10 -17.52 2.24 -23.01
C THR A 10 -18.73 1.52 -22.38
N HIS A 11 -18.63 1.18 -21.09
CA HIS A 11 -19.75 0.71 -20.29
C HIS A 11 -20.61 1.90 -19.82
N ARG A 12 -21.93 1.82 -20.01
CA ARG A 12 -22.88 2.80 -19.42
C ARG A 12 -22.98 2.55 -17.91
N LEU A 13 -22.56 3.52 -17.10
CA LEU A 13 -22.52 3.47 -15.63
C LEU A 13 -23.90 3.50 -14.93
N PHE A 14 -25.00 3.43 -15.67
CA PHE A 14 -26.35 3.71 -15.18
C PHE A 14 -27.15 2.42 -14.98
N ASP A 15 -26.81 1.61 -13.95
CA ASP A 15 -27.74 0.61 -13.36
C ASP A 15 -27.17 -0.09 -12.10
N TYR A 16 -26.35 0.59 -11.29
CA TYR A 16 -25.91 -0.01 -10.03
C TYR A 16 -27.01 0.13 -8.97
N LYS A 17 -27.56 -1.01 -8.53
CA LYS A 17 -28.46 -1.07 -7.38
C LYS A 17 -27.69 -0.74 -6.10
N GLU A 18 -28.31 -0.08 -5.13
CA GLU A 18 -27.71 0.18 -3.80
C GLU A 18 -27.19 -1.09 -3.11
N SER A 19 -27.77 -2.26 -3.43
CA SER A 19 -27.31 -3.56 -2.96
C SER A 19 -25.89 -3.95 -3.39
N VAL A 20 -25.27 -3.19 -4.31
CA VAL A 20 -23.88 -3.37 -4.76
C VAL A 20 -22.90 -2.65 -3.83
N TYR A 21 -23.36 -1.66 -3.05
CA TYR A 21 -22.48 -0.94 -2.14
C TYR A 21 -22.06 -1.80 -0.96
N HIS A 22 -20.81 -1.60 -0.53
CA HIS A 22 -20.32 -2.22 0.70
C HIS A 22 -21.17 -1.72 1.88
N SER A 23 -21.47 -2.60 2.83
CA SER A 23 -22.48 -2.35 3.88
C SER A 23 -22.16 -1.18 4.81
N ASP A 24 -20.89 -0.76 4.88
CA ASP A 24 -20.41 0.34 5.70
C ASP A 24 -20.20 1.66 4.93
N PHE A 25 -20.57 1.70 3.64
CA PHE A 25 -20.34 2.86 2.79
C PHE A 25 -21.17 4.07 3.22
N GLN A 26 -22.48 3.91 3.44
CA GLN A 26 -23.38 5.02 3.76
C GLN A 26 -23.19 5.59 5.18
N SER A 27 -22.81 4.75 6.15
CA SER A 27 -22.68 5.19 7.55
C SER A 27 -21.41 5.97 7.85
N SER A 28 -20.42 5.91 6.94
CA SER A 28 -19.05 6.33 7.22
C SER A 28 -18.63 7.59 6.46
N LEU A 29 -19.44 8.06 5.51
CA LEU A 29 -19.10 9.23 4.69
C LEU A 29 -19.51 10.55 5.38
N PRO A 30 -18.69 11.60 5.28
CA PRO A 30 -19.09 12.94 5.70
C PRO A 30 -20.29 13.43 4.88
N ASN A 31 -21.12 14.28 5.50
CA ASN A 31 -22.29 14.88 4.84
C ASN A 31 -21.93 16.03 3.86
N ASP A 32 -20.64 16.36 3.73
CA ASP A 32 -20.16 17.46 2.91
C ASP A 32 -19.52 16.94 1.62
N ASP A 33 -19.98 17.47 0.49
CA ASP A 33 -19.42 17.17 -0.83
C ASP A 33 -18.13 17.97 -1.09
N LEU A 34 -17.12 17.31 -1.66
CA LEU A 34 -15.93 17.97 -2.18
C LEU A 34 -16.01 18.10 -3.70
N PHE A 35 -16.24 19.32 -4.19
CA PHE A 35 -16.26 19.62 -5.62
C PHE A 35 -14.84 19.86 -6.14
N VAL A 36 -14.38 19.01 -7.05
CA VAL A 36 -13.06 19.11 -7.67
C VAL A 36 -13.17 19.06 -9.20
N PRO A 37 -12.34 19.82 -9.94
CA PRO A 37 -12.25 19.67 -11.39
C PRO A 37 -11.79 18.26 -11.76
N ILE A 38 -12.44 17.64 -12.76
CA ILE A 38 -12.03 16.31 -13.24
C ILE A 38 -10.59 16.29 -13.77
N THR A 39 -10.08 17.43 -14.24
CA THR A 39 -8.69 17.60 -14.69
C THR A 39 -7.66 17.48 -13.57
N ASP A 40 -8.09 17.64 -12.32
CA ASP A 40 -7.25 17.47 -11.15
C ASP A 40 -7.33 16.05 -10.58
N LEU A 41 -8.18 15.19 -11.13
CA LEU A 41 -8.35 13.82 -10.67
C LEU A 41 -7.58 12.83 -11.54
N VAL A 42 -6.94 11.87 -10.88
CA VAL A 42 -6.42 10.66 -11.51
C VAL A 42 -6.91 9.46 -10.73
N ILE A 43 -7.30 8.40 -11.43
CA ILE A 43 -7.68 7.12 -10.84
C ILE A 43 -6.69 6.06 -11.29
N TRP A 44 -5.98 5.47 -10.33
CA TRP A 44 -5.14 4.30 -10.60
C TRP A 44 -5.89 3.04 -10.22
N VAL A 45 -5.85 2.04 -11.10
CA VAL A 45 -6.48 0.74 -10.88
C VAL A 45 -5.47 -0.35 -11.15
N ASP A 46 -5.26 -1.24 -10.17
CA ASP A 46 -4.69 -2.56 -10.40
C ASP A 46 -5.81 -3.60 -10.26
N PRO A 47 -6.29 -4.19 -11.37
CA PRO A 47 -7.36 -5.17 -11.31
C PRO A 47 -6.91 -6.50 -10.69
N LEU A 48 -5.60 -6.77 -10.62
CA LEU A 48 -5.06 -8.02 -10.06
C LEU A 48 -3.61 -7.81 -9.61
N ASP A 49 -3.46 -7.28 -8.39
CA ASP A 49 -2.21 -7.30 -7.66
C ASP A 49 -1.94 -8.72 -7.13
N GLY A 50 -0.70 -9.19 -7.25
CA GLY A 50 -0.33 -10.57 -6.94
C GLY A 50 -0.59 -11.56 -8.07
N THR A 51 -0.35 -11.15 -9.34
CA THR A 51 -0.55 -12.03 -10.52
C THR A 51 0.21 -13.35 -10.42
N GLN A 52 1.47 -13.32 -9.97
CA GLN A 52 2.25 -14.54 -9.80
C GLN A 52 1.62 -15.43 -8.72
N GLU A 53 1.26 -14.86 -7.58
CA GLU A 53 0.63 -15.59 -6.48
C GLU A 53 -0.71 -16.20 -6.88
N TYR A 54 -1.50 -15.52 -7.71
CA TYR A 54 -2.73 -16.08 -8.28
C TYR A 54 -2.44 -17.34 -9.12
N THR A 55 -1.40 -17.31 -9.97
CA THR A 55 -1.01 -18.49 -10.77
C THR A 55 -0.46 -19.65 -9.93
N GLU A 56 0.10 -19.34 -8.76
CA GLU A 56 0.61 -20.32 -7.81
C GLU A 56 -0.46 -20.84 -6.82
N GLY A 57 -1.69 -20.30 -6.89
CA GLY A 57 -2.78 -20.65 -5.96
C GLY A 57 -2.64 -20.04 -4.56
N LEU A 58 -1.76 -19.05 -4.39
CA LEU A 58 -1.48 -18.35 -3.13
C LEU A 58 -2.41 -17.13 -3.01
N ASN A 59 -3.69 -17.46 -2.99
CA ASN A 59 -4.79 -16.53 -3.17
C ASN A 59 -4.92 -15.47 -2.07
N GLU A 60 -4.30 -15.69 -0.91
CA GLU A 60 -4.28 -14.73 0.20
C GLU A 60 -3.55 -13.42 -0.14
N TYR A 61 -2.62 -13.45 -1.09
CA TYR A 61 -1.87 -12.27 -1.53
C TYR A 61 -2.60 -11.45 -2.59
N VAL A 62 -3.61 -12.02 -3.24
CA VAL A 62 -4.27 -11.42 -4.41
C VAL A 62 -5.19 -10.29 -3.96
N SER A 63 -5.07 -9.14 -4.61
CA SER A 63 -5.90 -7.96 -4.32
C SER A 63 -6.36 -7.23 -5.58
N VAL A 64 -7.49 -6.56 -5.49
CA VAL A 64 -7.90 -5.49 -6.42
C VAL A 64 -7.62 -4.17 -5.74
N MET A 65 -6.97 -3.24 -6.44
CA MET A 65 -6.58 -1.95 -5.87
C MET A 65 -7.12 -0.79 -6.70
N ILE A 66 -7.68 0.21 -6.02
CA ILE A 66 -8.19 1.44 -6.63
C ILE A 66 -7.69 2.61 -5.80
N CYS A 67 -7.18 3.64 -6.45
CA CYS A 67 -6.69 4.85 -5.81
C CYS A 67 -7.28 6.07 -6.48
N ILE A 68 -7.75 7.02 -5.67
CA ILE A 68 -8.22 8.33 -6.12
C ILE A 68 -7.15 9.36 -5.75
N VAL A 69 -6.65 10.06 -6.74
CA VAL A 69 -5.60 11.08 -6.61
C VAL A 69 -6.19 12.44 -6.92
N LEU A 70 -5.89 13.41 -6.07
CA LEU A 70 -6.19 14.81 -6.32
C LEU A 70 -4.87 15.58 -6.51
N HIS A 71 -4.74 16.24 -7.65
CA HIS A 71 -3.52 16.81 -8.20
C HIS A 71 -2.40 15.78 -8.36
N ASP A 72 -1.58 15.57 -7.32
CA ASP A 72 -0.45 14.63 -7.33
C ASP A 72 -0.46 13.70 -6.10
N HIS A 73 -1.44 13.87 -5.20
CA HIS A 73 -1.51 13.18 -3.92
C HIS A 73 -2.69 12.21 -3.84
N PRO A 74 -2.47 10.98 -3.35
CA PRO A 74 -3.54 10.01 -3.16
C PRO A 74 -4.44 10.45 -1.99
N ILE A 75 -5.72 10.69 -2.26
CA ILE A 75 -6.68 11.13 -1.23
C ILE A 75 -7.54 9.99 -0.70
N ALA A 76 -7.75 8.94 -1.49
CA ALA A 76 -8.49 7.76 -1.07
C ALA A 76 -7.93 6.50 -1.75
N GLY A 77 -8.02 5.38 -1.06
CA GLY A 77 -7.57 4.09 -1.56
C GLY A 77 -8.47 2.96 -1.13
N ILE A 78 -8.55 1.95 -1.98
CA ILE A 78 -9.30 0.71 -1.78
C ILE A 78 -8.35 -0.45 -2.08
N ILE A 79 -8.28 -1.41 -1.16
CA ILE A 79 -7.64 -2.70 -1.33
C ILE A 79 -8.70 -3.75 -1.00
N HIS A 80 -9.15 -4.48 -2.01
CA HIS A 80 -10.09 -5.58 -1.86
C HIS A 80 -9.37 -6.91 -2.01
N GLN A 81 -9.45 -7.78 -1.00
CA GLN A 81 -8.90 -9.13 -1.01
C GLN A 81 -10.03 -10.13 -1.30
N PRO A 82 -10.26 -10.51 -2.57
CA PRO A 82 -11.47 -11.26 -2.97
C PRO A 82 -11.57 -12.62 -2.30
N PHE A 83 -10.45 -13.32 -2.10
CA PHE A 83 -10.43 -14.65 -1.50
C PHE A 83 -10.57 -14.67 0.02
N LEU A 84 -10.40 -13.51 0.66
CA LEU A 84 -10.62 -13.32 2.09
C LEU A 84 -11.95 -12.62 2.37
N ASN A 85 -12.64 -12.15 1.33
CA ASN A 85 -13.84 -11.33 1.41
C ASN A 85 -13.64 -10.13 2.36
N LYS A 86 -12.53 -9.41 2.16
CA LYS A 86 -12.15 -8.23 2.95
C LYS A 86 -11.97 -7.02 2.05
N THR A 87 -12.52 -5.88 2.45
CA THR A 87 -12.41 -4.62 1.69
C THR A 87 -11.93 -3.52 2.61
N TYR A 88 -10.66 -3.17 2.47
CA TYR A 88 -10.05 -2.06 3.19
C TYR A 88 -10.15 -0.82 2.32
N TRP A 89 -10.86 0.20 2.78
CA TRP A 89 -10.85 1.50 2.14
C TRP A 89 -10.67 2.62 3.16
N GLY A 90 -10.04 3.70 2.73
CA GLY A 90 -9.84 4.92 3.52
C GLY A 90 -9.89 6.15 2.62
N TRP A 91 -10.47 7.23 3.14
CA TRP A 91 -10.50 8.55 2.50
C TRP A 91 -9.88 9.57 3.44
N GLY A 92 -8.57 9.81 3.29
CA GLY A 92 -7.80 10.69 4.17
C GLY A 92 -8.10 10.45 5.65
N SER A 93 -8.31 11.53 6.40
CA SER A 93 -8.79 11.49 7.79
C SER A 93 -10.32 11.51 7.92
N TYR A 94 -11.07 11.45 6.81
CA TYR A 94 -12.53 11.60 6.81
C TYR A 94 -13.23 10.30 7.20
N ALA A 95 -12.82 9.18 6.61
CA ALA A 95 -13.55 7.93 6.73
C ALA A 95 -12.65 6.72 6.52
N LEU A 96 -12.93 5.66 7.28
CA LEU A 96 -12.29 4.34 7.18
C LEU A 96 -13.37 3.27 7.13
N SER A 97 -13.19 2.27 6.27
CA SER A 97 -13.98 1.03 6.28
C SER A 97 -13.92 0.30 7.64
N SER A 98 -14.94 -0.48 7.94
CA SER A 98 -15.00 -1.36 9.11
C SER A 98 -13.83 -2.36 9.15
N ASP A 99 -13.46 -2.94 8.01
CA ASP A 99 -12.32 -3.85 7.89
C ASP A 99 -10.98 -3.15 8.18
N LEU A 100 -10.82 -1.90 7.73
CA LEU A 100 -9.62 -1.11 8.02
C LEU A 100 -9.55 -0.70 9.49
N GLN A 101 -10.68 -0.30 10.09
CA GLN A 101 -10.74 -0.01 11.53
C GLN A 101 -10.41 -1.25 12.36
N MET A 102 -10.94 -2.42 12.00
CA MET A 102 -10.60 -3.68 12.67
C MET A 102 -9.11 -4.01 12.54
N ALA A 103 -8.51 -3.80 11.36
CA ALA A 103 -7.07 -4.00 11.17
C ALA A 103 -6.24 -3.08 12.06
N VAL A 104 -6.56 -1.78 12.12
CA VAL A 104 -5.89 -0.81 13.01
C VAL A 104 -6.01 -1.23 14.48
N ASN A 105 -7.21 -1.62 14.93
CA ASN A 105 -7.46 -2.01 16.32
C ASN A 105 -6.79 -3.34 16.70
N SER A 106 -6.49 -4.20 15.73
CA SER A 106 -5.75 -5.45 15.96
C SER A 106 -4.24 -5.23 16.16
N ARG A 107 -3.73 -4.05 15.81
CA ARG A 107 -2.30 -3.77 15.85
C ARG A 107 -1.78 -3.70 17.29
N PRO A 108 -0.74 -4.48 17.65
CA PRO A 108 -0.13 -4.40 18.96
C PRO A 108 0.49 -3.00 19.22
N VAL A 109 0.31 -2.46 20.42
CA VAL A 109 0.95 -1.20 20.83
C VAL A 109 2.47 -1.39 20.84
N HIS A 110 3.18 -0.69 19.96
CA HIS A 110 4.63 -0.82 19.74
C HIS A 110 5.53 -0.30 20.88
N SER A 111 4.99 -0.05 22.08
CA SER A 111 5.69 0.69 23.13
C SER A 111 6.97 0.02 23.63
N LEU A 112 7.27 -1.24 23.28
CA LEU A 112 8.45 -1.98 23.78
C LEU A 112 9.10 -2.99 22.81
N LYS A 113 8.74 -3.05 21.52
CA LYS A 113 9.37 -4.04 20.60
C LYS A 113 10.86 -3.73 20.38
N ASN A 114 11.68 -4.75 20.61
CA ASN A 114 13.14 -4.72 20.42
C ASN A 114 13.59 -5.46 19.15
N ASP A 115 12.67 -6.11 18.44
CA ASP A 115 12.85 -6.78 17.16
C ASP A 115 12.33 -5.89 16.01
N LEU A 116 12.74 -6.20 14.77
CA LEU A 116 12.22 -5.54 13.57
C LEU A 116 11.70 -6.58 12.59
N SER A 117 10.43 -6.48 12.20
CA SER A 117 9.82 -7.35 11.19
C SER A 117 9.73 -6.60 9.85
N ILE A 118 10.44 -7.08 8.84
CA ILE A 118 10.51 -6.48 7.51
C ILE A 118 9.72 -7.36 6.53
N THR A 119 8.65 -6.82 5.94
CA THR A 119 8.01 -7.46 4.78
C THR A 119 8.64 -6.98 3.48
N TYR A 120 8.72 -7.87 2.49
CA TYR A 120 9.31 -7.62 1.17
C TYR A 120 8.73 -8.57 0.14
N SER A 121 8.98 -8.30 -1.15
CA SER A 121 8.47 -9.13 -2.23
C SER A 121 9.16 -10.51 -2.27
N ARG A 122 8.36 -11.58 -2.27
CA ARG A 122 8.82 -12.97 -2.44
C ARG A 122 9.67 -13.20 -3.68
N SER A 123 9.26 -12.60 -4.80
CA SER A 123 9.94 -12.74 -6.09
C SER A 123 11.26 -11.97 -6.17
N HIS A 124 11.60 -11.18 -5.14
CA HIS A 124 12.81 -10.36 -5.08
C HIS A 124 13.62 -10.61 -3.79
N LEU A 125 13.60 -11.85 -3.30
CA LEU A 125 14.42 -12.27 -2.16
C LEU A 125 15.91 -12.20 -2.53
N ASN A 126 16.60 -11.17 -2.05
CA ASN A 126 18.03 -10.98 -2.24
C ASN A 126 18.75 -11.32 -0.92
N GLU A 127 19.45 -12.45 -0.89
CA GLU A 127 20.19 -12.91 0.30
C GLU A 127 21.23 -11.88 0.78
N SER A 128 21.86 -11.13 -0.14
CA SER A 128 22.79 -10.06 0.24
C SER A 128 22.06 -8.93 0.96
N LEU A 129 20.90 -8.51 0.43
CA LEU A 129 20.09 -7.47 1.06
C LEU A 129 19.63 -7.89 2.46
N ILE A 130 19.19 -9.14 2.63
CA ILE A 130 18.80 -9.69 3.94
C ILE A 130 19.99 -9.61 4.91
N LYS A 131 21.17 -10.08 4.47
CA LYS A 131 22.38 -10.06 5.28
C LYS A 131 22.79 -8.65 5.70
N ASP A 132 22.71 -7.70 4.78
CA ASP A 132 23.16 -6.33 5.02
C ASP A 132 22.15 -5.53 5.87
N LEU A 133 20.83 -5.73 5.66
CA LEU A 133 19.79 -5.20 6.55
C LEU A 133 19.86 -5.80 7.95
N THR A 134 20.22 -7.09 8.09
CA THR A 134 20.41 -7.72 9.40
C THR A 134 21.53 -7.01 10.19
N LYS A 135 22.63 -6.63 9.52
CA LYS A 135 23.74 -5.89 10.17
C LYS A 135 23.31 -4.50 10.64
N LEU A 136 22.43 -3.82 9.89
CA LEU A 136 21.92 -2.48 10.24
C LEU A 136 21.16 -2.44 11.58
N VAL A 137 20.57 -3.57 11.96
CA VAL A 137 19.68 -3.69 13.13
C VAL A 137 20.36 -4.40 14.31
N TYR A 138 21.52 -5.02 14.09
CA TYR A 138 22.31 -5.69 15.13
C TYR A 138 22.57 -4.78 16.36
N PRO A 139 22.51 -5.30 17.61
CA PRO A 139 22.37 -6.70 18.02
C PRO A 139 20.92 -7.22 18.08
N LYS A 140 19.94 -6.43 17.63
CA LYS A 140 18.53 -6.79 17.70
C LYS A 140 18.15 -7.77 16.58
N PRO A 141 17.24 -8.72 16.83
CA PRO A 141 16.79 -9.66 15.80
C PRO A 141 15.95 -8.95 14.73
N VAL A 142 16.11 -9.40 13.48
CA VAL A 142 15.30 -8.98 12.34
C VAL A 142 14.56 -10.20 11.79
N HIS A 143 13.26 -10.07 11.62
CA HIS A 143 12.39 -11.08 11.04
C HIS A 143 12.02 -10.66 9.61
N PHE A 144 12.40 -11.46 8.63
CA PHE A 144 12.09 -11.21 7.22
C PHE A 144 10.83 -11.99 6.85
N ILE A 145 9.78 -11.28 6.43
CA ILE A 145 8.45 -11.82 6.11
C ILE A 145 8.23 -11.70 4.59
N PRO A 146 8.59 -12.73 3.81
CA PRO A 146 8.38 -12.70 2.37
C PRO A 146 6.87 -12.76 2.06
N ALA A 147 6.36 -11.80 1.29
CA ALA A 147 4.95 -11.74 0.88
C ALA A 147 4.76 -11.33 -0.59
N GLY A 148 3.71 -11.88 -1.22
CA GLY A 148 3.20 -11.45 -2.51
C GLY A 148 2.27 -10.25 -2.38
N GLY A 149 1.93 -9.60 -3.50
CA GLY A 149 0.95 -8.49 -3.56
C GLY A 149 1.36 -7.21 -2.82
N ALA A 150 1.43 -6.07 -3.51
CA ALA A 150 1.68 -4.78 -2.85
C ALA A 150 0.55 -4.41 -1.86
N GLY A 151 -0.70 -4.72 -2.20
CA GLY A 151 -1.86 -4.49 -1.34
C GLY A 151 -1.79 -5.30 -0.05
N PHE A 152 -1.46 -6.60 -0.14
CA PHE A 152 -1.29 -7.45 1.04
C PHE A 152 -0.19 -6.90 1.97
N LYS A 153 0.96 -6.51 1.42
CA LYS A 153 2.07 -5.95 2.21
C LYS A 153 1.69 -4.66 2.93
N ALA A 154 0.84 -3.82 2.34
CA ALA A 154 0.33 -2.62 3.02
C ALA A 154 -0.58 -2.98 4.20
N ILE A 155 -1.52 -3.91 3.98
CA ILE A 155 -2.45 -4.37 5.03
C ILE A 155 -1.72 -5.08 6.17
N SER A 156 -0.66 -5.83 5.88
CA SER A 156 0.14 -6.52 6.92
C SER A 156 0.84 -5.53 7.86
N LEU A 157 1.27 -4.36 7.36
CA LEU A 157 1.78 -3.27 8.22
C LEU A 157 0.70 -2.73 9.15
N ILE A 158 -0.52 -2.55 8.63
CA ILE A 158 -1.63 -1.97 9.38
C ILE A 158 -2.11 -2.90 10.48
N LYS A 159 -2.13 -4.21 10.21
CA LYS A 159 -2.43 -5.26 11.21
C LYS A 159 -1.29 -5.43 12.23
N GLY A 160 -0.08 -5.00 11.90
CA GLY A 160 1.11 -5.20 12.73
C GLY A 160 1.77 -6.57 12.56
N ASP A 161 1.44 -7.30 11.49
CA ASP A 161 2.11 -8.54 11.09
C ASP A 161 3.57 -8.26 10.67
N ALA A 162 3.82 -7.08 10.10
CA ALA A 162 5.14 -6.54 9.82
C ALA A 162 5.27 -5.10 10.35
N ASP A 163 6.50 -4.69 10.66
CA ASP A 163 6.82 -3.36 11.16
C ASP A 163 7.08 -2.38 10.02
N VAL A 164 7.85 -2.83 9.00
CA VAL A 164 8.21 -2.01 7.83
C VAL A 164 8.13 -2.82 6.53
N TYR A 165 7.85 -2.13 5.43
CA TYR A 165 7.93 -2.66 4.06
C TYR A 165 9.08 -1.98 3.33
N ILE A 166 9.99 -2.78 2.77
CA ILE A 166 11.12 -2.32 1.94
C ILE A 166 11.02 -2.97 0.55
N HIS A 167 11.13 -2.16 -0.51
CA HIS A 167 11.13 -2.61 -1.90
C HIS A 167 12.19 -1.89 -2.73
N PRO A 168 13.42 -2.42 -2.83
CA PRO A 168 14.51 -1.80 -3.59
C PRO A 168 14.53 -2.29 -5.04
N SER A 169 13.39 -2.19 -5.72
CA SER A 169 13.22 -2.62 -7.11
C SER A 169 12.22 -1.71 -7.83
N THR A 170 12.07 -1.91 -9.13
CA THR A 170 11.03 -1.25 -9.92
C THR A 170 9.64 -1.74 -9.52
N THR A 171 8.63 -0.89 -9.73
CA THR A 171 7.21 -1.18 -9.50
C THR A 171 6.37 -0.19 -10.30
N ARG A 172 5.05 -0.23 -10.13
CA ARG A 172 4.10 0.61 -10.86
C ARG A 172 3.32 1.50 -9.91
N ARG A 173 2.82 2.62 -10.41
CA ARG A 173 2.01 3.54 -9.60
C ARG A 173 0.69 2.92 -9.14
N TRP A 174 0.08 2.08 -9.95
CA TRP A 174 -1.11 1.33 -9.54
C TRP A 174 -0.83 0.34 -8.40
N ASP A 175 0.38 -0.23 -8.33
CA ASP A 175 0.81 -1.08 -7.21
C ASP A 175 0.93 -0.30 -5.89
N VAL A 176 1.21 1.01 -5.94
CA VAL A 176 1.64 1.81 -4.77
C VAL A 176 0.61 2.83 -4.31
N CYS A 177 -0.20 3.37 -5.22
CA CYS A 177 -1.09 4.49 -4.93
C CYS A 177 -2.11 4.13 -3.84
N ALA A 178 -2.83 3.01 -3.99
CA ALA A 178 -3.84 2.60 -3.01
C ALA A 178 -3.21 2.21 -1.66
N PRO A 179 -2.10 1.42 -1.60
CA PRO A 179 -1.32 1.24 -0.38
C PRO A 179 -0.94 2.53 0.33
N GLN A 180 -0.44 3.53 -0.39
CA GLN A 180 -0.04 4.80 0.21
C GLN A 180 -1.26 5.54 0.79
N ALA A 181 -2.35 5.64 0.04
CA ALA A 181 -3.58 6.29 0.50
C ALA A 181 -4.10 5.67 1.81
N ILE A 182 -4.14 4.33 1.86
CA ILE A 182 -4.63 3.60 3.04
C ILE A 182 -3.67 3.74 4.22
N LEU A 183 -2.35 3.63 4.01
CA LEU A 183 -1.37 3.82 5.09
C LEU A 183 -1.47 5.24 5.67
N GLU A 184 -1.58 6.27 4.83
CA GLU A 184 -1.70 7.65 5.29
C GLU A 184 -3.02 7.89 6.03
N SER A 185 -4.12 7.23 5.63
CA SER A 185 -5.43 7.32 6.31
C SER A 185 -5.40 6.83 7.77
N VAL A 186 -4.45 5.94 8.10
CA VAL A 186 -4.25 5.42 9.47
C VAL A 186 -3.04 6.03 10.17
N GLY A 187 -2.46 7.11 9.62
CA GLY A 187 -1.32 7.83 10.19
C GLY A 187 0.07 7.24 9.89
N GLY A 188 0.14 6.25 9.00
CA GLY A 188 1.37 5.69 8.46
C GLY A 188 1.99 6.56 7.36
N ARG A 189 3.06 6.04 6.74
CA ARG A 189 3.74 6.66 5.60
C ARG A 189 4.25 5.61 4.62
N LEU A 190 4.27 6.00 3.34
CA LEU A 190 4.95 5.30 2.26
C LEU A 190 5.70 6.35 1.42
N THR A 191 6.99 6.14 1.21
CA THR A 191 7.87 7.04 0.45
C THR A 191 8.85 6.24 -0.40
N GLY A 192 9.69 6.94 -1.16
CA GLY A 192 10.93 6.35 -1.64
C GLY A 192 11.88 5.94 -0.49
N LEU A 193 12.90 5.13 -0.80
CA LEU A 193 13.91 4.69 0.18
C LEU A 193 14.70 5.84 0.80
N HIS A 194 14.79 6.96 0.08
CA HIS A 194 15.44 8.19 0.53
C HIS A 194 14.45 9.20 1.17
N GLY A 195 13.24 8.77 1.50
CA GLY A 195 12.21 9.63 2.09
C GLY A 195 11.59 10.64 1.11
N SER A 196 11.90 10.56 -0.20
CA SER A 196 11.29 11.47 -1.16
C SER A 196 9.82 11.13 -1.39
N PRO A 197 8.97 12.15 -1.64
CA PRO A 197 7.57 11.93 -1.93
C PRO A 197 7.39 11.20 -3.27
N LEU A 198 6.30 10.45 -3.38
CA LEU A 198 5.84 9.85 -4.63
C LEU A 198 4.69 10.69 -5.20
N GLY A 199 4.79 11.04 -6.48
CA GLY A 199 3.73 11.76 -7.22
C GLY A 199 2.91 10.82 -8.08
N PHE A 200 1.58 10.97 -8.08
CA PHE A 200 0.61 10.11 -8.77
C PHE A 200 -0.30 10.85 -9.77
N GLY A 201 -0.04 12.13 -10.02
CA GLY A 201 -0.83 12.98 -10.89
C GLY A 201 -0.69 12.64 -12.37
N SER A 202 -1.40 13.37 -13.22
CA SER A 202 -1.57 13.05 -14.65
C SER A 202 -0.29 13.09 -15.47
N LYS A 203 0.75 13.77 -14.98
CA LYS A 203 2.07 13.86 -15.64
C LYS A 203 3.04 12.78 -15.19
N SER A 204 2.65 11.97 -14.22
CA SER A 204 3.52 10.98 -13.60
C SER A 204 3.63 9.72 -14.47
N SER A 205 4.84 9.21 -14.66
CA SER A 205 5.06 7.99 -15.45
C SER A 205 4.41 6.77 -14.81
N PRO A 206 3.88 5.79 -15.55
CA PRO A 206 3.32 4.59 -14.92
C PRO A 206 4.32 3.79 -14.06
N GLY A 207 5.60 3.77 -14.46
CA GLY A 207 6.67 3.10 -13.74
C GLY A 207 7.30 3.94 -12.63
N ILE A 208 7.66 3.27 -11.54
CA ILE A 208 8.55 3.77 -10.48
C ILE A 208 9.88 3.03 -10.64
N GLN A 209 10.96 3.79 -10.79
CA GLN A 209 12.29 3.24 -11.06
C GLN A 209 12.94 2.69 -9.78
N SER A 210 13.89 1.77 -9.94
CA SER A 210 14.56 1.10 -8.82
C SER A 210 15.34 2.04 -7.90
N GLU A 211 15.86 3.15 -8.45
CA GLU A 211 16.56 4.19 -7.69
C GLU A 211 15.64 4.88 -6.69
N MET A 212 14.32 4.84 -6.94
CA MET A 212 13.36 5.33 -5.98
C MET A 212 13.19 4.32 -4.83
N GLY A 213 12.90 3.07 -5.19
CA GLY A 213 12.46 2.04 -4.26
C GLY A 213 11.28 2.48 -3.40
N LEU A 214 10.90 1.67 -2.40
CA LEU A 214 9.84 2.01 -1.45
C LEU A 214 10.25 1.71 -0.02
N PHE A 215 9.86 2.60 0.89
CA PHE A 215 9.89 2.39 2.33
C PHE A 215 8.54 2.78 2.93
N ALA A 216 7.96 1.89 3.72
CA ALA A 216 6.67 2.15 4.35
C ALA A 216 6.60 1.62 5.78
N ALA A 217 5.80 2.29 6.62
CA ALA A 217 5.38 1.80 7.94
C ALA A 217 4.00 2.36 8.27
N ALA A 218 3.16 1.58 8.95
CA ALA A 218 1.82 2.02 9.34
C ALA A 218 1.81 2.91 10.60
N ASP A 219 2.94 3.11 11.29
CA ASP A 219 3.06 4.00 12.45
C ASP A 219 4.15 5.03 12.18
N ARG A 220 3.84 6.30 12.43
CA ARG A 220 4.77 7.41 12.18
C ARG A 220 6.01 7.37 13.06
N VAL A 221 5.89 6.96 14.32
CA VAL A 221 7.04 6.87 15.24
C VAL A 221 7.99 5.77 14.76
N LEU A 222 7.45 4.66 14.28
CA LEU A 222 8.19 3.55 13.71
C LEU A 222 8.85 3.94 12.38
N TYR A 223 8.12 4.64 11.51
CA TYR A 223 8.66 5.21 10.28
C TYR A 223 9.86 6.11 10.58
N ASP A 224 9.67 7.13 11.42
CA ASP A 224 10.69 8.14 11.75
C ASP A 224 11.91 7.49 12.43
N ARG A 225 11.70 6.46 13.26
CA ARG A 225 12.77 5.69 13.92
C ARG A 225 13.69 4.99 12.93
N TRP A 226 13.15 4.44 11.84
CA TRP A 226 13.90 3.60 10.90
C TRP A 226 14.30 4.34 9.63
N ASN A 227 13.61 5.42 9.26
CA ASN A 227 13.83 6.15 8.03
C ASN A 227 15.30 6.57 7.87
N THR A 228 15.93 7.18 8.88
CA THR A 228 17.34 7.60 8.78
C THR A 228 18.29 6.42 8.55
N LYS A 229 18.08 5.31 9.25
CA LYS A 229 18.94 4.12 9.10
C LYS A 229 18.79 3.49 7.71
N ILE A 230 17.56 3.40 7.22
CA ILE A 230 17.26 2.87 5.88
C ILE A 230 17.80 3.80 4.80
N TYR A 231 17.61 5.11 4.97
CA TYR A 231 18.15 6.13 4.08
C TYR A 231 19.67 5.97 3.92
N ASP A 232 20.41 5.90 5.04
CA ASP A 232 21.87 5.79 5.02
C ASP A 232 22.33 4.48 4.39
N PHE A 233 21.58 3.39 4.60
CA PHE A 233 21.86 2.08 4.02
C PHE A 233 21.79 2.07 2.49
N PHE A 234 20.79 2.73 1.90
CA PHE A 234 20.61 2.75 0.44
C PHE A 234 21.38 3.89 -0.26
N LYS A 235 22.03 4.78 0.50
CA LYS A 235 22.82 5.90 -0.05
C LYS A 235 24.17 5.44 -0.62
N THR A 236 24.70 4.32 -0.12
CA THR A 236 26.00 3.75 -0.51
C THR A 236 25.88 2.79 -1.68
#